data_AF-A0ABD6QTH9-F1
#
_entry.id   AF-A0ABD6QTH9-F1
#
_cell.length_a   1.000
_cell.length_b   1.000
_cell.length_c   1.000
_cell.angle_alpha   90.00
_cell.angle_beta   90.00
_cell.angle_gamma   90.00
#
_symmetry.space_group_name_H-M   'P 1'
#
loop_
_entity.id
_entity.type
_entity.pdbx_description
1 polymer ?
#
loop_
_entity_poly.entity_id
_entity_poly.type
_entity_poly.pdbx_seq_one_letter_code
_entity_poly.pdbx_strand_id
1 'polypeptide(L)'
;MGVLSRNALNLHLHGCLHSIADGHPGFVSDDYLNAIDAETSIAAAELEAAGLWERGAGGYFVIADEILTTAIDYSEQTRARETECADRGRHLPHHPDGSGWIVCMHCGVPIERPDGGPVALPGGGPLGPDSRQAD
;
A
#
# COMPACT_ATOMS: atom_id res chain seq x y z
N MET A 1 -23.09 15.59 11.21
CA MET A 1 -21.83 15.18 10.58
C MET A 1 -21.02 14.48 11.66
N GLY A 2 -21.00 13.15 11.67
CA GLY A 2 -20.33 12.37 12.70
C GLY A 2 -18.81 12.42 12.52
N VAL A 3 -18.08 12.42 13.63
CA VAL A 3 -16.61 12.26 13.61
C VAL A 3 -16.32 10.79 13.35
N LEU A 4 -15.52 10.48 12.32
CA LEU A 4 -15.07 9.12 12.05
C LEU A 4 -14.18 8.61 13.18
N SER A 5 -14.34 7.35 13.57
CA SER A 5 -13.41 6.72 14.48
C SER A 5 -12.03 6.56 13.85
N ARG A 6 -11.01 6.36 14.69
CA ARG A 6 -9.67 5.99 14.23
C ARG A 6 -9.68 4.69 13.42
N ASN A 7 -10.53 3.74 13.81
CA ASN A 7 -10.66 2.46 13.11
C ASN A 7 -11.25 2.66 11.71
N ALA A 8 -12.26 3.52 11.55
CA ALA A 8 -12.80 3.89 10.24
C ALA A 8 -11.76 4.58 9.35
N LEU A 9 -10.98 5.52 9.89
CA LEU A 9 -9.90 6.17 9.12
C LEU A 9 -8.80 5.19 8.69
N ASN A 10 -8.37 4.31 9.59
CA ASN A 10 -7.39 3.26 9.27
C ASN A 10 -7.95 2.31 8.20
N LEU A 11 -9.19 1.84 8.37
CA LEU A 11 -9.85 0.97 7.40
C LEU A 11 -9.98 1.65 6.04
N HIS A 12 -10.32 2.93 6.01
CA HIS A 12 -10.41 3.71 4.78
C HIS A 12 -9.07 3.72 4.01
N LEU A 13 -7.98 4.06 4.70
CA LEU A 13 -6.65 4.09 4.09
C LEU A 13 -6.19 2.71 3.61
N HIS A 14 -6.27 1.70 4.48
CA HIS A 14 -5.83 0.35 4.15
C HIS A 14 -6.70 -0.30 3.07
N GLY A 15 -8.01 -0.05 3.09
CA GLY A 15 -8.95 -0.50 2.05
C GLY A 15 -8.60 0.07 0.68
N CYS A 16 -8.33 1.38 0.59
CA CYS A 16 -7.88 2.01 -0.66
C CYS A 16 -6.59 1.37 -1.17
N LEU A 17 -5.56 1.28 -0.33
CA LEU A 17 -4.26 0.72 -0.72
C LEU A 17 -4.36 -0.75 -1.15
N HIS A 18 -5.12 -1.56 -0.39
CA HIS A 18 -5.35 -2.96 -0.72
C HIS A 18 -6.09 -3.09 -2.05
N SER A 19 -7.16 -2.31 -2.26
CA SER A 19 -7.95 -2.35 -3.50
C SER A 19 -7.10 -2.07 -4.75
N ILE A 20 -6.14 -1.14 -4.64
CA ILE A 20 -5.19 -0.83 -5.72
C ILE A 20 -4.18 -1.98 -5.93
N ALA A 21 -3.69 -2.56 -4.83
CA ALA A 21 -2.75 -3.69 -4.88
C ALA A 21 -3.39 -4.96 -5.47
N ASP A 22 -4.66 -5.20 -5.17
CA ASP A 22 -5.46 -6.33 -5.66
C ASP A 22 -5.98 -6.13 -7.10
N GLY A 23 -5.74 -4.96 -7.70
CA GLY A 23 -6.15 -4.67 -9.09
C GLY A 23 -7.61 -4.25 -9.25
N HIS A 24 -8.31 -3.97 -8.14
CA HIS A 24 -9.68 -3.47 -8.12
C HIS A 24 -9.77 -2.11 -7.41
N PRO A 25 -9.14 -1.03 -7.94
CA PRO A 25 -9.10 0.26 -7.24
C PRO A 25 -10.48 0.75 -6.83
N GLY A 26 -10.62 1.08 -5.55
CA GLY A 26 -11.87 1.58 -4.99
C GLY A 26 -12.89 0.49 -4.64
N PHE A 27 -12.59 -0.78 -4.83
CA PHE A 27 -13.44 -1.89 -4.35
C PHE A 27 -12.80 -2.62 -3.17
N VAL A 28 -13.53 -2.72 -2.07
CA VAL A 28 -13.11 -3.43 -0.86
C VAL A 28 -14.04 -4.60 -0.62
N SER A 29 -13.54 -5.83 -0.80
CA SER A 29 -14.35 -7.05 -0.71
C SER A 29 -14.73 -7.40 0.74
N ASP A 30 -15.87 -8.06 0.91
CA ASP A 30 -16.25 -8.64 2.20
C ASP A 30 -15.21 -9.67 2.68
N ASP A 31 -14.60 -10.42 1.76
CA ASP A 31 -13.54 -11.39 2.08
C ASP A 31 -12.31 -10.70 2.70
N TYR A 32 -11.91 -9.55 2.16
CA TYR A 32 -10.84 -8.74 2.75
C TYR A 32 -11.23 -8.21 4.13
N LEU A 33 -12.45 -7.68 4.28
CA LEU A 33 -12.93 -7.17 5.58
C LEU A 33 -12.97 -8.28 6.64
N ASN A 34 -13.42 -9.48 6.26
CA ASN A 34 -13.45 -10.65 7.13
C ASN A 34 -12.05 -11.16 7.51
N ALA A 35 -11.03 -10.90 6.69
CA ALA A 35 -9.67 -11.36 6.92
C ALA A 35 -8.87 -10.48 7.89
N ILE A 36 -9.21 -9.18 8.03
CA ILE A 36 -8.39 -8.25 8.82
C ILE A 36 -8.86 -8.07 10.27
N ASP A 37 -10.17 -8.02 10.57
CA ASP A 37 -10.71 -8.03 11.95
C ASP A 37 -12.26 -8.10 11.97
N ALA A 38 -12.86 -8.56 13.08
CA ALA A 38 -14.30 -8.50 13.35
C ALA A 38 -14.81 -7.06 13.62
N GLU A 39 -13.96 -6.15 14.11
CA GLU A 39 -14.34 -4.73 14.31
C GLU A 39 -14.52 -3.95 13.00
N THR A 40 -14.13 -4.51 11.86
CA THR A 40 -14.25 -3.87 10.54
C THR A 40 -15.68 -3.57 10.14
N SER A 41 -16.65 -4.34 10.63
CA SER A 41 -18.07 -4.12 10.31
C SER A 41 -18.60 -2.79 10.85
N ILE A 42 -18.17 -2.38 12.04
CA ILE A 42 -18.55 -1.08 12.63
C ILE A 42 -17.86 0.05 11.87
N ALA A 43 -16.57 -0.10 11.60
CA ALA A 43 -15.79 0.88 10.84
C ALA A 43 -16.33 1.08 9.41
N ALA A 44 -16.72 0.00 8.71
CA ALA A 44 -17.33 0.08 7.38
C ALA A 44 -18.69 0.80 7.43
N ALA A 45 -19.52 0.51 8.44
CA ALA A 45 -20.79 1.22 8.63
C ALA A 45 -20.61 2.71 8.92
N GLU A 46 -19.56 3.10 9.67
CA GLU A 46 -19.22 4.52 9.85
C GLU A 46 -18.84 5.21 8.54
N LEU A 47 -18.04 4.54 7.69
CA LEU A 47 -17.63 5.06 6.39
C LEU A 47 -18.81 5.17 5.43
N GLU A 48 -19.74 4.21 5.46
CA GLU A 48 -21.00 4.25 4.71
C GLU A 48 -21.89 5.41 5.19
N ALA A 49 -22.09 5.55 6.50
CA ALA A 49 -22.88 6.65 7.08
C ALA A 49 -22.25 8.04 6.82
N ALA A 50 -20.93 8.10 6.66
CA ALA A 50 -20.21 9.32 6.28
C ALA A 50 -20.24 9.60 4.76
N GLY A 51 -20.82 8.71 3.96
CA GLY A 51 -20.88 8.83 2.50
C GLY A 51 -19.53 8.65 1.80
N LEU A 52 -18.55 8.06 2.49
CA LEU A 52 -17.24 7.78 1.92
C LEU A 52 -17.22 6.45 1.19
N TRP A 53 -18.01 5.48 1.67
CA TRP A 53 -18.16 4.16 1.09
C TRP A 53 -19.62 3.91 0.73
N GLU A 54 -19.87 3.05 -0.24
CA GLU A 54 -21.20 2.61 -0.65
C GLU A 54 -21.25 1.09 -0.68
N ARG A 55 -22.28 0.49 -0.08
CA ARG A 55 -22.44 -0.96 -0.08
C ARG A 55 -22.76 -1.47 -1.48
N GLY A 56 -21.97 -2.43 -1.95
CA GLY A 56 -22.18 -3.15 -3.21
C GLY A 56 -22.38 -4.65 -3.03
N ALA A 57 -22.50 -5.36 -4.15
CA ALA A 57 -22.50 -6.83 -4.14
C ALA A 57 -21.10 -7.34 -3.77
N GLY A 58 -21.01 -8.11 -2.68
CA GLY A 58 -19.75 -8.73 -2.22
C GLY A 58 -18.72 -7.78 -1.58
N GLY A 59 -19.09 -6.53 -1.27
CA GLY A 59 -18.18 -5.58 -0.63
C GLY A 59 -18.68 -4.13 -0.66
N TYR A 60 -17.74 -3.20 -0.66
CA TYR A 60 -17.97 -1.76 -0.66
C TYR A 60 -17.21 -1.06 -1.79
N PHE A 61 -17.82 -0.03 -2.36
CA PHE A 61 -17.17 0.91 -3.26
C PHE A 61 -16.75 2.17 -2.50
N VAL A 62 -15.52 2.62 -2.69
CA VAL A 62 -15.01 3.87 -2.15
C VAL A 62 -15.50 5.01 -3.05
N ILE A 63 -16.29 5.91 -2.46
CA ILE A 63 -16.84 7.12 -3.11
C ILE A 63 -15.91 8.33 -2.88
N ALA A 64 -15.04 8.28 -1.87
CA ALA A 64 -14.08 9.33 -1.55
C ALA A 64 -12.96 9.45 -2.62
N ASP A 65 -13.31 10.13 -3.71
CA ASP A 65 -12.53 10.22 -4.95
C ASP A 65 -11.12 10.79 -4.77
N GLU A 66 -10.94 11.80 -3.90
CA GLU A 66 -9.65 12.49 -3.76
C GLU A 66 -8.55 11.61 -3.15
N ILE A 67 -8.87 10.86 -2.09
CA ILE A 67 -7.91 9.95 -1.44
C ILE A 67 -7.59 8.78 -2.37
N LEU A 68 -8.61 8.21 -3.00
CA LEU A 68 -8.42 7.10 -3.92
C LEU A 68 -7.59 7.52 -5.14
N THR A 69 -7.91 8.66 -5.76
CA THR A 69 -7.15 9.21 -6.90
C THR A 69 -5.70 9.48 -6.52
N THR A 70 -5.46 10.14 -5.37
CA THR A 70 -4.10 10.39 -4.89
C THR A 70 -3.31 9.08 -4.68
N ALA A 71 -3.96 8.04 -4.15
CA ALA A 71 -3.34 6.75 -3.94
C ALA A 71 -3.05 6.01 -5.28
N ILE A 72 -3.95 6.12 -6.26
CA ILE A 72 -3.75 5.58 -7.61
C ILE A 72 -2.55 6.29 -8.27
N ASP A 73 -2.56 7.62 -8.32
CA ASP A 73 -1.49 8.41 -8.92
C ASP A 73 -0.13 8.08 -8.29
N TYR A 74 -0.08 7.97 -6.97
CA TYR A 74 1.12 7.57 -6.25
C TYR A 74 1.56 6.14 -6.59
N SER A 75 0.62 5.19 -6.68
CA SER A 75 0.90 3.81 -7.07
C SER A 75 1.46 3.71 -8.49
N GLU A 76 0.86 4.42 -9.45
CA GLU A 76 1.30 4.46 -10.84
C GLU A 76 2.68 5.09 -10.98
N GLN A 77 2.92 6.21 -10.31
CA GLN A 77 4.25 6.86 -10.30
C GLN A 77 5.32 5.95 -9.69
N THR A 78 4.97 5.23 -8.61
CA THR A 78 5.89 4.29 -7.97
C THR A 78 6.23 3.14 -8.92
N ARG A 79 5.23 2.52 -9.56
CA ARG A 79 5.42 1.45 -10.56
C ARG A 79 6.23 1.91 -11.77
N ALA A 80 6.01 3.13 -12.25
CA ALA A 80 6.80 3.71 -13.34
C ALA A 80 8.28 3.83 -12.94
N ARG A 81 8.57 4.37 -11.75
CA ARG A 81 9.94 4.51 -11.23
C ARG A 81 10.60 3.16 -10.96
N GLU A 82 9.85 2.17 -10.49
CA GLU A 82 10.34 0.79 -10.34
C GLU A 82 10.72 0.19 -11.70
N THR A 83 9.88 0.39 -12.72
CA THR A 83 10.16 -0.04 -14.11
C THR A 83 11.44 0.62 -14.63
N GLU A 84 11.61 1.93 -14.41
CA GLU A 84 12.83 2.64 -14.79
C GLU A 84 14.08 2.10 -14.07
N CYS A 85 13.96 1.64 -12.81
CA CYS A 85 15.06 0.98 -12.11
C CYS A 85 15.39 -0.38 -12.71
N ALA A 86 14.36 -1.14 -13.08
CA ALA A 86 14.49 -2.45 -13.73
C ALA A 86 15.15 -2.32 -15.12
N ASP A 87 14.70 -1.38 -15.95
CA ASP A 87 15.28 -1.08 -17.27
C ASP A 87 16.74 -0.64 -17.17
N ARG A 88 17.06 0.16 -16.14
CA ARG A 88 18.43 0.58 -15.83
C ARG A 88 19.29 -0.54 -15.25
N GLY A 89 18.67 -1.63 -14.78
CA GLY A 89 19.33 -2.77 -14.11
C GLY A 89 19.92 -2.44 -12.74
N ARG A 90 19.53 -1.33 -12.10
CA ARG A 90 20.02 -0.96 -10.75
C ARG A 90 19.13 0.03 -10.00
N HIS A 91 19.10 -0.12 -8.68
CA HIS A 91 18.57 0.88 -7.74
C HIS A 91 19.66 1.85 -7.28
N LEU A 92 19.26 3.07 -6.92
CA LEU A 92 20.14 4.10 -6.35
C LEU A 92 20.02 4.11 -4.82
N PRO A 93 21.00 3.57 -4.06
CA PRO A 93 20.88 3.46 -2.62
C PRO A 93 20.88 4.82 -1.93
N HIS A 94 20.03 4.96 -0.92
CA HIS A 94 19.91 6.10 -0.04
C HIS A 94 19.60 5.64 1.38
N HIS A 95 20.20 6.31 2.36
CA HIS A 95 19.98 6.07 3.78
C HIS A 95 19.01 7.13 4.31
N PRO A 96 17.70 6.85 4.41
CA PRO A 96 16.76 7.73 5.07
C PRO A 96 17.13 7.86 6.55
N ASP A 97 17.17 9.11 7.02
CA ASP A 97 17.74 9.52 8.30
C ASP A 97 17.29 8.64 9.48
N GLY A 98 18.27 8.15 10.26
CA GLY A 98 18.08 7.49 11.55
C GLY A 98 17.43 6.10 11.53
N SER A 99 16.98 5.61 10.38
CA SER A 99 16.19 4.37 10.28
C SER A 99 17.02 3.09 10.13
N GLY A 100 18.28 3.21 9.67
CA GLY A 100 19.12 2.07 9.30
C GLY A 100 18.71 1.37 8.01
N TRP A 101 17.58 1.74 7.39
CA TRP A 101 17.17 1.21 6.10
C TRP A 101 18.03 1.80 4.98
N ILE A 102 18.25 1.00 3.94
CA ILE A 102 18.71 1.48 2.65
C ILE A 102 17.54 1.35 1.68
N VAL A 103 17.14 2.46 1.07
CA VAL A 103 16.05 2.51 0.09
C VAL A 103 16.55 3.05 -1.23
N CYS A 104 15.80 2.82 -2.30
CA CYS A 104 16.08 3.47 -3.56
C CYS A 104 15.66 4.94 -3.50
N MET A 105 16.58 5.88 -3.71
CA MET A 105 16.24 7.32 -3.78
C MET A 105 15.26 7.64 -4.92
N HIS A 106 15.23 6.80 -5.97
CA HIS A 106 14.40 7.01 -7.14
C HIS A 106 12.98 6.45 -6.94
N CYS A 107 12.85 5.15 -6.69
CA CYS A 107 11.55 4.49 -6.59
C CYS A 107 11.07 4.22 -5.15
N GLY A 108 11.88 4.49 -4.12
CA GLY A 108 11.52 4.28 -2.71
C GLY A 108 11.54 2.83 -2.24
N VAL A 109 11.70 1.85 -3.14
CA VAL A 109 11.77 0.42 -2.78
C VAL A 109 12.91 0.18 -1.78
N PRO A 110 12.67 -0.52 -0.66
CA PRO A 110 13.74 -0.88 0.26
C PRO A 110 14.71 -1.87 -0.41
N ILE A 111 16.00 -1.59 -0.29
CA ILE A 111 17.11 -2.37 -0.87
C ILE A 111 17.73 -3.26 0.21
N GLU A 112 17.95 -2.69 1.40
CA GLU A 112 18.58 -3.37 2.53
C GLU A 112 17.87 -3.01 3.83
N ARG A 113 17.69 -4.01 4.69
CA ARG A 113 17.14 -3.82 6.02
C ARG A 113 18.21 -3.32 7.01
N PRO A 114 17.81 -2.73 8.15
CA PRO A 114 18.75 -2.31 9.20
C PRO A 114 19.64 -3.43 9.77
N ASP A 115 19.20 -4.69 9.67
CA ASP A 115 19.94 -5.87 10.09
C ASP A 115 20.83 -6.47 8.98
N GLY A 116 20.99 -5.78 7.85
CA GLY A 116 21.79 -6.23 6.71
C GLY A 116 21.17 -7.39 5.92
N GLY A 117 19.92 -7.75 6.24
CA GLY A 117 19.19 -8.80 5.53
C GLY A 117 18.59 -8.29 4.20
N PRO A 118 18.39 -9.18 3.21
CA PRO A 118 17.71 -8.83 1.98
C PRO A 118 16.25 -8.43 2.27
N VAL A 119 15.74 -7.49 1.47
CA VAL A 119 14.34 -7.06 1.54
C VAL A 119 13.47 -8.05 0.76
N ALA A 120 12.41 -8.55 1.39
CA ALA A 120 11.35 -9.25 0.68
C ALA A 120 10.47 -8.22 -0.04
N LEU A 121 10.40 -8.30 -1.37
CA LEU A 121 9.49 -7.45 -2.14
C LEU A 121 8.03 -7.86 -1.88
N PRO A 122 7.07 -6.91 -1.86
CA PRO A 122 5.65 -7.23 -1.81
C PRO A 122 5.28 -8.22 -2.93
N GLY A 123 4.63 -9.34 -2.59
CA GLY A 123 4.28 -10.41 -3.53
C GLY A 123 5.28 -11.57 -3.63
N GLY A 124 6.33 -11.60 -2.80
CA GLY A 124 7.35 -12.66 -2.86
C GLY A 124 8.27 -12.52 -4.07
N GLY A 125 8.39 -11.31 -4.61
CA GLY A 125 9.38 -10.98 -5.64
C GLY A 125 10.79 -11.38 -5.18
N PRO A 126 11.71 -11.60 -6.13
CA PRO A 126 13.06 -12.08 -5.81
C PRO A 126 13.68 -11.19 -4.74
N LEU A 127 14.33 -11.82 -3.75
CA LEU A 127 15.10 -11.11 -2.75
C LEU A 127 16.00 -10.11 -3.48
N GLY A 128 16.02 -8.86 -3.01
CA GLY A 128 16.98 -7.87 -3.50
C GLY A 128 18.39 -8.47 -3.52
N PRO A 129 19.27 -8.04 -4.44
CA PRO A 129 20.59 -8.62 -4.57
C PRO A 129 21.31 -8.63 -3.21
N ASP A 130 21.73 -9.82 -2.76
CA ASP A 130 22.49 -9.97 -1.53
C ASP A 130 23.82 -9.24 -1.70
N SER A 131 24.00 -8.13 -0.99
CA SER A 131 25.19 -7.30 -1.03
C SER A 131 26.46 -8.06 -0.60
N ARG A 132 26.32 -9.27 -0.02
CA ARG A 132 27.42 -10.19 0.30
C ARG A 132 27.85 -11.09 -0.88
N GLN A 133 27.14 -11.06 -2.00
CA GLN A 133 27.41 -11.91 -3.18
C GLN A 133 27.99 -11.11 -4.36
N ALA A 134 28.19 -9.81 -4.22
CA ALA A 134 28.90 -8.99 -5.20
C ALA A 134 30.40 -8.95 -4.84
N ASP A 135 31.16 -9.89 -5.40
CA ASP A 135 32.63 -9.86 -5.50
C ASP A 135 33.09 -8.86 -6.58
#